data_AF-A0A0D0D297-F1
#
_entry.id   AF-A0A0D0D297-F1
#
_cell.length_a   1.000
_cell.length_b   1.000
_cell.length_c   1.000
_cell.angle_alpha   90.00
_cell.angle_beta   90.00
_cell.angle_gamma   90.00
#
_symmetry.space_group_name_H-M   'P 1'
#
loop_
_entity.id
_entity.type
_entity.pdbx_description
1 polymer ?
#
loop_
_entity_poly.entity_id
_entity_poly.type
_entity_poly.pdbx_seq_one_letter_code
_entity_poly.pdbx_strand_id
1 'polypeptide(L)'
;MQPILAVLEGCNITAAEFITSLLTDHKYKDELTNDLTECAANIFNAFLKHPAAQDKTFQLGLSLVKNTYLREMRDLACAGGGWHFGALSMRTKDLENFHLDNMAQEMEATAPKLWRLFGSLQSEEEAKERVVGDEREGEEMILADEPDDEAYWDELDPLDLKGFIDSLTGGKETHALVKERQAKHCAAIKSMKKIIIISILMQSTNQKANALQSILGIFLQSAHAPQKVIDTLARLGVSISTDSINLAVQSLSVESQTSLRALRQSFLASYAYDNFDVDLKSEVLLAEKSSESLKHLTSGLIFPLSHGISADDLKCSNQLWTKSPPNPHASNSDLPPRRGWRDLVNLHLESADSELSHHDQFNAWMFLNDLCTYGPEYFHQFKPIIRSPDPIEQISLTKTQIFAARAMDVNNSTVNSNI
;
A
#
# COMPACT_ATOMS: atom_id res chain seq x y z
N MET A 1 12.96 -57.61 21.82
CA MET A 1 12.57 -57.74 20.40
C MET A 1 11.98 -59.12 20.10
N GLN A 2 12.74 -60.22 20.15
CA GLN A 2 12.22 -61.57 19.84
C GLN A 2 10.92 -61.99 20.56
N PRO A 3 10.73 -61.72 21.88
CA PRO A 3 9.49 -62.07 22.57
C PRO A 3 8.26 -61.31 22.06
N ILE A 4 8.44 -60.04 21.67
CA ILE A 4 7.36 -59.17 21.18
C ILE A 4 6.93 -59.62 19.78
N LEU A 5 7.90 -59.95 18.91
CA LEU A 5 7.62 -60.47 17.57
C LEU A 5 6.88 -61.81 17.63
N ALA A 6 7.25 -62.71 18.55
CA ALA A 6 6.56 -63.98 18.75
C ALA A 6 5.10 -63.82 19.20
N VAL A 7 4.81 -62.80 20.03
CA VAL A 7 3.43 -62.48 20.44
C VAL A 7 2.62 -61.94 19.27
N LEU A 8 3.19 -61.02 18.47
CA LEU A 8 2.53 -60.49 17.27
C LEU A 8 2.21 -61.60 16.26
N GLU A 9 3.17 -62.50 16.02
CA GLU A 9 3.01 -63.66 15.14
C GLU A 9 1.95 -64.64 15.69
N GLY A 10 1.96 -64.91 17.00
CA GLY A 10 0.95 -65.72 17.67
C GLY A 10 -0.46 -65.14 17.63
N CYS A 11 -0.59 -63.81 17.53
CA CYS A 11 -1.86 -63.11 17.33
C CYS A 11 -2.24 -62.91 15.86
N ASN A 12 -1.40 -63.34 14.91
CA ASN A 12 -1.57 -63.10 13.47
C ASN A 12 -1.70 -61.61 13.11
N ILE A 13 -0.92 -60.74 13.78
CA ILE A 13 -0.88 -59.29 13.57
C ILE A 13 0.51 -58.92 13.07
N THR A 14 0.60 -58.20 11.95
CA THR A 14 1.88 -57.68 11.46
C THR A 14 2.35 -56.48 12.29
N ALA A 15 3.66 -56.21 12.33
CA ALA A 15 4.18 -55.01 12.99
C ALA A 15 3.59 -53.72 12.41
N ALA A 16 3.29 -53.69 11.11
CA ALA A 16 2.65 -52.55 10.44
C ALA A 16 1.20 -52.37 10.89
N GLU A 17 0.42 -53.45 10.98
CA GLU A 17 -0.96 -53.40 11.50
C GLU A 17 -0.98 -52.97 12.97
N PHE A 18 -0.08 -53.49 13.80
CA PHE A 18 0.03 -53.08 15.19
C PHE A 18 0.27 -51.56 15.33
N ILE A 19 1.28 -51.02 14.62
CA ILE A 19 1.57 -49.57 14.63
C ILE A 19 0.39 -48.77 14.08
N THR A 20 -0.23 -49.24 12.99
CA THR A 20 -1.37 -48.54 12.37
C THR A 20 -2.58 -48.52 13.31
N SER A 21 -2.89 -49.63 13.98
CA SER A 21 -3.97 -49.71 14.96
C SER A 21 -3.71 -48.79 16.17
N LEU A 22 -2.47 -48.72 16.66
CA LEU A 22 -2.11 -47.79 17.73
C LEU A 22 -2.35 -46.33 17.31
N LEU A 23 -1.97 -45.96 16.08
CA LEU A 23 -2.08 -44.59 15.58
C LEU A 23 -3.51 -44.17 15.17
N THR A 24 -4.40 -45.13 14.88
CA THR A 24 -5.73 -44.85 14.31
C THR A 24 -6.89 -45.11 15.27
N ASP A 25 -6.77 -46.09 16.18
CA ASP A 25 -7.83 -46.41 17.13
C ASP A 25 -7.78 -45.45 18.32
N HIS A 26 -8.90 -44.77 18.53
CA HIS A 26 -9.08 -43.72 19.54
C HIS A 26 -8.92 -44.25 20.97
N LYS A 27 -9.00 -45.58 21.16
CA LYS A 27 -8.84 -46.26 22.45
C LYS A 27 -7.41 -46.26 22.98
N TYR A 28 -6.41 -46.02 22.11
CA TYR A 28 -4.99 -46.04 22.48
C TYR A 28 -4.32 -44.66 22.42
N LYS A 29 -5.12 -43.59 22.55
CA LYS A 29 -4.69 -42.18 22.53
C LYS A 29 -3.76 -41.74 23.68
N ASP A 30 -3.32 -42.67 24.51
CA ASP A 30 -2.53 -42.43 25.72
C ASP A 30 -1.01 -42.59 25.47
N GLU A 31 -0.22 -42.83 26.52
CA GLU A 31 1.25 -42.84 26.57
C GLU A 31 1.96 -43.49 25.36
N LEU A 32 1.40 -44.55 24.77
CA LEU A 32 1.98 -45.25 23.61
C LEU A 32 1.87 -44.47 22.29
N THR A 33 0.80 -43.71 22.06
CA THR A 33 0.72 -42.85 20.87
C THR A 33 1.63 -41.64 21.03
N ASN A 34 1.79 -41.12 22.25
CA ASN A 34 2.75 -40.04 22.53
C ASN A 34 4.19 -40.48 22.21
N ASP A 35 4.63 -41.64 22.71
CA ASP A 35 5.98 -42.17 22.40
C ASP A 35 6.20 -42.35 20.89
N LEU A 36 5.22 -42.91 20.17
CA LEU A 36 5.30 -43.06 18.71
C LEU A 36 5.37 -41.70 17.99
N THR A 37 4.64 -40.69 18.45
CA THR A 37 4.71 -39.34 17.88
C THR A 37 6.02 -38.63 18.20
N GLU A 38 6.54 -38.77 19.43
CA GLU A 38 7.84 -38.23 19.84
C GLU A 38 8.99 -38.90 19.06
N CYS A 39 8.89 -40.20 18.82
CA CYS A 39 9.87 -40.98 18.05
C CYS A 39 9.65 -40.94 16.53
N ALA A 40 8.62 -40.26 16.02
CA ALA A 40 8.24 -40.30 14.61
C ALA A 40 9.40 -39.92 13.68
N ALA A 41 10.16 -38.87 14.00
CA ALA A 41 11.32 -38.46 13.21
C ALA A 41 12.40 -39.54 13.13
N ASN A 42 12.66 -40.25 14.24
CA ASN A 42 13.63 -41.34 14.29
C ASN A 42 13.16 -42.54 13.46
N ILE A 43 11.86 -42.86 13.53
CA ILE A 43 11.25 -43.94 12.75
C ILE A 43 11.33 -43.62 11.25
N PHE A 44 10.96 -42.40 10.84
CA PHE A 44 11.10 -41.96 9.45
C PHE A 44 12.55 -41.99 8.98
N ASN A 45 13.50 -41.52 9.80
CA ASN A 45 14.93 -41.58 9.49
C ASN A 45 15.42 -43.03 9.36
N ALA A 46 14.93 -43.96 10.17
CA ALA A 46 15.26 -45.37 10.05
C ALA A 46 14.78 -45.96 8.71
N PHE A 47 13.56 -45.62 8.28
CA PHE A 47 13.04 -46.01 6.95
C PHE A 47 13.86 -45.40 5.81
N LEU A 48 14.26 -44.14 5.92
CA LEU A 48 15.11 -43.48 4.92
C LEU A 48 16.51 -44.08 4.82
N LYS A 49 17.05 -44.63 5.92
CA LYS A 49 18.34 -45.32 5.94
C LYS A 49 18.26 -46.78 5.49
N HIS A 50 17.07 -47.37 5.43
CA HIS A 50 16.91 -48.79 5.10
C HIS A 50 16.92 -49.00 3.57
N PRO A 51 17.85 -49.78 2.99
CA PRO A 51 18.04 -49.87 1.54
C PRO A 51 16.78 -50.30 0.76
N ALA A 52 15.97 -51.20 1.31
CA ALA A 52 14.76 -51.69 0.63
C ALA A 52 13.55 -50.73 0.74
N ALA A 53 13.61 -49.75 1.65
CA ALA A 53 12.50 -48.82 1.92
C ALA A 53 12.81 -47.38 1.50
N GLN A 54 14.09 -47.00 1.40
CA GLN A 54 14.56 -45.65 1.14
C GLN A 54 13.81 -44.96 -0.01
N ASP A 55 13.79 -45.55 -1.20
CA ASP A 55 13.14 -44.95 -2.38
C ASP A 55 11.63 -44.78 -2.18
N LYS A 56 10.95 -45.83 -1.67
CA LYS A 56 9.50 -45.77 -1.40
C LYS A 56 9.15 -44.73 -0.35
N THR A 57 9.92 -44.65 0.74
CA THR A 57 9.72 -43.69 1.82
C THR A 57 9.98 -42.27 1.34
N PHE A 58 11.02 -42.05 0.55
CA PHE A 58 11.32 -40.74 -0.05
C PHE A 58 10.21 -40.29 -0.99
N GLN A 59 9.77 -41.15 -1.91
CA GLN A 59 8.66 -40.86 -2.83
C GLN A 59 7.35 -40.58 -2.09
N LEU A 60 7.05 -41.35 -1.04
CA LEU A 60 5.89 -41.12 -0.20
C LEU A 60 5.98 -39.75 0.49
N GLY A 61 7.11 -39.41 1.11
CA GLY A 61 7.35 -38.11 1.73
C GLY A 61 7.17 -36.96 0.74
N LEU A 62 7.77 -37.07 -0.45
CA LEU A 62 7.63 -36.08 -1.51
C LEU A 62 6.16 -35.91 -1.95
N SER A 63 5.42 -37.01 -2.08
CA SER A 63 4.01 -36.97 -2.45
C SER A 63 3.14 -36.26 -1.40
N LEU A 64 3.40 -36.49 -0.10
CA LEU A 64 2.67 -35.86 1.00
C LEU A 64 2.95 -34.36 1.07
N VAL A 65 4.21 -33.97 0.94
CA VAL A 65 4.65 -32.57 0.92
C VAL A 65 4.04 -31.85 -0.29
N LYS A 66 4.13 -32.45 -1.48
CA LYS A 66 3.51 -31.92 -2.71
C LYS A 66 2.01 -31.74 -2.56
N ASN A 67 1.29 -32.73 -2.05
CA ASN A 67 -0.16 -32.65 -1.85
C ASN A 67 -0.54 -31.54 -0.85
N THR A 68 0.31 -31.32 0.16
CA THR A 68 0.13 -30.25 1.13
C THR A 68 0.27 -28.87 0.48
N TYR A 69 1.36 -28.63 -0.27
CA TYR A 69 1.56 -27.34 -0.95
C TYR A 69 0.52 -27.11 -2.05
N LEU A 70 0.11 -28.14 -2.80
CA LEU A 70 -0.96 -28.02 -3.79
C LEU A 70 -2.31 -27.67 -3.16
N ARG A 71 -2.58 -28.14 -1.93
CA ARG A 71 -3.79 -27.76 -1.19
C ARG A 71 -3.73 -26.29 -0.79
N GLU A 72 -2.66 -25.89 -0.11
CA GLU A 72 -2.48 -24.49 0.30
C GLU A 72 -2.52 -23.52 -0.89
N MET A 73 -1.91 -23.89 -2.03
CA MET A 73 -1.99 -23.11 -3.27
C MET A 73 -3.41 -22.99 -3.82
N ARG A 74 -4.22 -24.05 -3.77
CA ARG A 74 -5.62 -24.01 -4.21
C ARG A 74 -6.47 -23.17 -3.27
N ASP A 75 -6.21 -23.25 -1.97
CA ASP A 75 -6.92 -22.48 -0.96
C ASP A 75 -6.65 -20.99 -1.15
N LEU A 76 -5.39 -20.60 -1.38
CA LEU A 76 -5.00 -19.23 -1.75
C LEU A 76 -5.66 -18.77 -3.05
N ALA A 77 -5.62 -19.60 -4.09
CA ALA A 77 -6.14 -19.27 -5.41
C ALA A 77 -7.68 -19.35 -5.51
N CYS A 78 -8.37 -19.71 -4.42
CA CYS A 78 -9.82 -19.85 -4.40
C CYS A 78 -10.52 -18.48 -4.47
N ALA A 79 -11.68 -18.43 -5.13
CA ALA A 79 -12.46 -17.20 -5.30
C ALA A 79 -12.93 -16.55 -4.00
N GLY A 80 -12.99 -17.31 -2.90
CA GLY A 80 -13.35 -16.80 -1.59
C GLY A 80 -12.27 -15.93 -0.93
N GLY A 81 -11.03 -15.98 -1.42
CA GLY A 81 -9.89 -15.27 -0.83
C GLY A 81 -9.78 -13.79 -1.19
N GLY A 82 -10.73 -13.19 -1.93
CA GLY A 82 -10.71 -11.77 -2.25
C GLY A 82 -9.63 -11.33 -3.26
N TRP A 83 -8.77 -12.24 -3.73
CA TRP A 83 -7.67 -11.93 -4.66
C TRP A 83 -8.06 -11.81 -6.13
N HIS A 84 -9.35 -11.62 -6.42
CA HIS A 84 -9.89 -11.59 -7.76
C HIS A 84 -10.12 -10.17 -8.26
N PHE A 85 -9.36 -9.73 -9.26
CA PHE A 85 -9.51 -8.43 -9.90
C PHE A 85 -10.03 -8.58 -11.33
N GLY A 86 -11.28 -8.17 -11.53
CA GLY A 86 -11.88 -8.08 -12.86
C GLY A 86 -11.59 -6.72 -13.47
N ALA A 87 -10.77 -6.67 -14.53
CA ALA A 87 -10.45 -5.42 -15.23
C ALA A 87 -11.70 -4.62 -15.65
N LEU A 88 -12.75 -5.31 -16.14
CA LEU A 88 -13.99 -4.67 -16.55
C LEU A 88 -14.84 -4.12 -15.38
N SER A 89 -14.62 -4.62 -14.17
CA SER A 89 -15.42 -4.30 -12.98
C SER A 89 -14.57 -3.67 -11.87
N MET A 90 -13.40 -3.15 -12.21
CA MET A 90 -12.47 -2.63 -11.23
C MET A 90 -12.96 -1.29 -10.69
N ARG A 91 -12.95 -1.13 -9.37
CA ARG A 91 -13.37 0.09 -8.69
C ARG A 91 -12.18 0.78 -8.05
N THR A 92 -12.33 2.07 -7.83
CA THR A 92 -11.33 2.92 -7.15
C THR A 92 -11.02 2.37 -5.76
N LYS A 93 -12.03 1.87 -5.04
CA LYS A 93 -11.87 1.22 -3.74
C LYS A 93 -11.00 -0.04 -3.79
N ASP A 94 -11.00 -0.76 -4.91
CA ASP A 94 -10.18 -1.98 -5.04
C ASP A 94 -8.69 -1.60 -5.13
N LEU A 95 -8.36 -0.39 -5.63
CA LEU A 95 -7.00 0.18 -5.59
C LEU A 95 -6.65 0.76 -4.22
N GLU A 96 -7.56 1.55 -3.62
CA GLU A 96 -7.31 2.23 -2.35
C GLU A 96 -7.15 1.28 -1.17
N ASN A 97 -7.89 0.17 -1.17
CA ASN A 97 -7.85 -0.82 -0.09
C ASN A 97 -6.74 -1.86 -0.26
N PHE A 98 -5.99 -1.83 -1.37
CA PHE A 98 -4.93 -2.79 -1.61
C PHE A 98 -3.70 -2.45 -0.76
N HIS A 99 -3.30 -3.38 0.09
CA HIS A 99 -2.09 -3.29 0.92
C HIS A 99 -1.29 -4.58 0.85
N LEU A 100 0.00 -4.47 0.54
CA LEU A 100 0.91 -5.62 0.49
C LEU A 100 1.02 -6.33 1.84
N ASP A 101 0.98 -5.60 2.96
CA ASP A 101 1.06 -6.19 4.30
C ASP A 101 -0.15 -7.08 4.61
N ASN A 102 -1.35 -6.64 4.22
CA ASN A 102 -2.57 -7.46 4.38
C ASN A 102 -2.46 -8.73 3.54
N MET A 103 -1.96 -8.62 2.31
CA MET A 103 -1.74 -9.77 1.43
C MET A 103 -0.71 -10.75 2.02
N ALA A 104 0.39 -10.24 2.59
CA ALA A 104 1.39 -11.07 3.28
C ALA A 104 0.78 -11.85 4.44
N GLN A 105 0.05 -11.15 5.32
CA GLN A 105 -0.58 -11.75 6.50
C GLN A 105 -1.60 -12.83 6.12
N GLU A 106 -2.45 -12.55 5.14
CA GLU A 106 -3.45 -13.52 4.67
C GLU A 106 -2.83 -14.70 3.94
N MET A 107 -1.77 -14.48 3.15
CA MET A 107 -1.01 -15.56 2.52
C MET A 107 -0.36 -16.48 3.55
N GLU A 108 0.28 -15.89 4.57
CA GLU A 108 0.90 -16.65 5.65
C GLU A 108 -0.14 -17.43 6.47
N ALA A 109 -1.28 -16.82 6.77
CA ALA A 109 -2.37 -17.47 7.50
C ALA A 109 -3.00 -18.63 6.71
N THR A 110 -3.17 -18.47 5.40
CA THR A 110 -3.84 -19.45 4.53
C THR A 110 -2.90 -20.57 4.09
N ALA A 111 -1.63 -20.24 3.85
CA ALA A 111 -0.61 -21.16 3.34
C ALA A 111 0.69 -21.14 4.18
N PRO A 112 0.61 -21.47 5.48
CA PRO A 112 1.74 -21.31 6.40
C PRO A 112 2.94 -22.19 6.03
N LYS A 113 2.72 -23.38 5.44
CA LYS A 113 3.84 -24.27 5.09
C LYS A 113 4.54 -23.78 3.83
N LEU A 114 3.78 -23.33 2.83
CA LEU A 114 4.34 -22.69 1.63
C LEU A 114 5.09 -21.40 1.98
N TRP A 115 4.52 -20.56 2.85
CA TRP A 115 5.16 -19.33 3.31
C TRP A 115 6.51 -19.59 4.01
N ARG A 116 6.53 -20.61 4.89
CA ARG A 116 7.78 -21.09 5.53
C ARG A 116 8.77 -21.65 4.54
N LEU A 117 8.33 -22.46 3.57
CA LEU A 117 9.19 -22.99 2.51
C LEU A 117 9.92 -21.86 1.78
N PHE A 118 9.20 -20.83 1.32
CA PHE A 118 9.84 -19.69 0.66
C PHE A 118 10.71 -18.88 1.61
N GLY A 119 10.38 -18.83 2.91
CA GLY A 119 11.28 -18.28 3.93
C GLY A 119 12.61 -19.02 4.00
N SER A 120 12.58 -20.35 4.07
CA SER A 120 13.77 -21.20 4.11
C SER A 120 14.58 -21.15 2.81
N LEU A 121 13.93 -21.02 1.65
CA LEU A 121 14.63 -20.88 0.36
C LEU A 121 15.32 -19.51 0.21
N GLN A 122 14.92 -18.51 1.00
CA GLN A 122 15.49 -17.15 0.99
C GLN A 122 16.45 -16.88 2.16
N SER A 123 16.58 -17.79 3.12
CA SER A 123 17.53 -17.65 4.23
C SER A 123 18.93 -18.07 3.78
N GLU A 124 19.89 -17.17 3.88
CA GLU A 124 21.32 -17.41 3.62
C GLU A 124 22.03 -18.21 4.74
N GLU A 125 21.29 -18.66 5.77
CA GLU A 125 21.89 -19.30 6.95
C GLU A 125 22.76 -20.52 6.63
N GLU A 126 22.50 -21.23 5.52
CA GLU A 126 23.34 -22.37 5.10
C GLU A 126 24.68 -21.98 4.43
N ALA A 127 24.88 -20.71 4.06
CA ALA A 127 26.11 -20.26 3.40
C ALA A 127 27.24 -19.91 4.39
N LYS A 128 26.91 -19.45 5.60
CA LYS A 128 27.90 -18.99 6.59
C LYS A 128 28.50 -20.11 7.45
N GLU A 129 27.81 -21.23 7.64
CA GLU A 129 28.35 -22.38 8.38
C GLU A 129 29.41 -23.19 7.62
N ARG A 130 29.64 -22.94 6.32
CA ARG A 130 30.66 -23.66 5.52
C ARG A 130 32.04 -23.00 5.48
N VAL A 131 32.21 -21.79 6.03
CA VAL A 131 33.48 -21.03 5.94
C VAL A 131 34.33 -21.12 7.22
N VAL A 132 33.82 -21.68 8.32
CA VAL A 132 34.58 -21.77 9.60
C VAL A 132 35.42 -23.06 9.68
N GLY A 133 35.97 -23.53 8.55
CA GLY A 133 36.53 -24.88 8.47
C GLY A 133 37.73 -25.09 7.57
N ASP A 134 38.62 -24.12 7.39
CA ASP A 134 40.03 -24.41 7.05
C ASP A 134 40.90 -23.18 7.37
N GLU A 135 41.48 -23.16 8.58
CA GLU A 135 42.63 -22.29 8.86
C GLU A 135 43.83 -22.85 8.10
N ARG A 136 44.02 -22.42 6.86
CA ARG A 136 45.32 -22.46 6.19
C ARG A 136 45.74 -21.07 5.79
N GLU A 137 46.73 -20.57 6.54
CA GLU A 137 47.56 -19.43 6.22
C GLU A 137 48.07 -19.54 4.77
N GLY A 138 47.69 -18.59 3.92
CA GLY A 138 48.14 -18.56 2.54
C GLY A 138 47.49 -17.43 1.75
N GLU A 139 48.18 -16.28 1.75
CA GLU A 139 48.06 -15.18 0.79
C GLU A 139 46.67 -14.56 0.62
N GLU A 140 46.53 -13.36 1.21
CA GLU A 140 45.49 -12.36 0.93
C GLU A 140 45.47 -12.02 -0.57
N MET A 141 44.79 -12.86 -1.35
CA MET A 141 44.28 -12.48 -2.65
C MET A 141 43.09 -11.57 -2.38
N ILE A 142 43.31 -10.27 -2.55
CA ILE A 142 42.27 -9.24 -2.61
C ILE A 142 41.34 -9.62 -3.77
N LEU A 143 40.38 -10.50 -3.50
CA LEU A 143 39.16 -10.57 -4.28
C LEU A 143 38.49 -9.22 -4.02
N ALA A 144 38.40 -8.41 -5.07
CA ALA A 144 37.56 -7.23 -5.03
C ALA A 144 36.17 -7.71 -4.58
N ASP A 145 35.76 -7.33 -3.37
CA ASP A 145 34.37 -7.48 -2.92
C ASP A 145 33.52 -6.92 -4.05
N GLU A 146 32.75 -7.79 -4.72
CA GLU A 146 31.65 -7.31 -5.54
C GLU A 146 30.79 -6.45 -4.61
N PRO A 147 30.36 -5.26 -5.04
CA PRO A 147 29.51 -4.42 -4.22
C PRO A 147 28.33 -5.27 -3.78
N ASP A 148 28.19 -5.43 -2.46
CA ASP A 148 27.10 -6.15 -1.83
C ASP A 148 25.80 -5.69 -2.50
N ASP A 149 25.07 -6.59 -3.17
CA ASP A 149 23.79 -6.26 -3.81
C ASP A 149 22.83 -5.64 -2.78
N GLU A 150 23.04 -5.90 -1.48
CA GLU A 150 22.34 -5.27 -0.37
C GLU A 150 22.58 -3.75 -0.31
N ALA A 151 23.79 -3.26 -0.67
CA ALA A 151 24.11 -1.83 -0.77
C ALA A 151 23.37 -1.11 -1.91
N TYR A 152 23.06 -1.81 -3.02
CA TYR A 152 22.26 -1.22 -4.11
C TYR A 152 20.81 -0.96 -3.67
N TRP A 153 20.24 -1.86 -2.87
CA TRP A 153 18.90 -1.68 -2.31
C TRP A 153 18.87 -0.64 -1.20
N ASP A 154 19.97 -0.47 -0.46
CA ASP A 154 20.13 0.61 0.53
C ASP A 154 20.17 2.01 -0.13
N GLU A 155 20.58 2.12 -1.41
CA GLU A 155 20.53 3.38 -2.19
C GLU A 155 19.14 3.69 -2.78
N LEU A 156 18.30 2.68 -3.01
CA LEU A 156 16.97 2.81 -3.61
C LEU A 156 15.84 3.12 -2.60
N ASP A 157 16.21 3.48 -1.36
CA ASP A 157 15.26 3.81 -0.30
C ASP A 157 14.23 4.85 -0.83
N PRO A 158 12.92 4.61 -0.68
CA PRO A 158 11.90 5.44 -1.31
C PRO A 158 11.90 6.82 -0.66
N LEU A 159 12.61 7.77 -1.28
CA LEU A 159 12.62 9.20 -0.93
C LEU A 159 12.44 9.40 0.57
N ASP A 160 13.44 8.99 1.36
CA ASP A 160 13.41 9.18 2.80
C ASP A 160 13.48 10.69 3.12
N LEU A 161 12.33 11.36 3.02
CA LEU A 161 12.13 12.74 3.42
C LEU A 161 12.55 12.93 4.88
N LYS A 162 12.50 11.87 5.69
CA LYS A 162 12.91 11.89 7.08
C LYS A 162 14.43 11.91 7.22
N GLY A 163 15.16 11.11 6.46
CA GLY A 163 16.63 11.18 6.36
C GLY A 163 17.11 12.54 5.85
N PHE A 164 16.37 13.17 4.93
CA PHE A 164 16.65 14.54 4.49
C PHE A 164 16.44 15.57 5.61
N ILE A 165 15.39 15.43 6.42
CA ILE A 165 15.11 16.30 7.59
C ILE A 165 16.10 16.05 8.74
N ASP A 166 16.49 14.81 8.98
CA ASP A 166 17.44 14.42 10.03
C ASP A 166 18.87 14.88 9.69
N SER A 167 19.23 14.86 8.40
CA SER A 167 20.46 15.49 7.88
C SER A 167 20.48 17.02 8.10
N LEU A 168 19.34 17.69 7.92
CA LEU A 168 19.20 19.13 8.16
C LEU A 168 19.23 19.50 9.66
N THR A 169 18.88 18.58 10.55
CA THR A 169 18.81 18.83 12.01
C THR A 169 20.05 18.39 12.79
N GLY A 170 21.09 17.87 12.12
CA GLY A 170 22.41 17.61 12.73
C GLY A 170 22.41 16.49 13.77
N GLY A 171 21.35 15.67 13.83
CA GLY A 171 21.29 14.49 14.68
C GLY A 171 22.25 13.43 14.14
N LYS A 172 23.32 13.12 14.88
CA LYS A 172 24.16 11.95 14.56
C LYS A 172 23.32 10.69 14.72
N GLU A 173 22.85 10.11 13.62
CA GLU A 173 22.24 8.78 13.65
C GLU A 173 23.24 7.79 14.26
N THR A 174 22.81 7.11 15.32
CA THR A 174 23.63 6.07 15.94
C THR A 174 23.68 4.86 15.02
N HIS A 175 24.84 4.20 14.92
CA HIS A 175 25.04 2.96 14.16
C HIS A 175 23.99 1.85 14.48
N ALA A 176 23.41 1.87 15.68
CA ALA A 176 22.33 0.97 16.06
C ALA A 176 21.02 1.20 15.28
N LEU A 177 20.65 2.46 15.01
CA LEU A 177 19.44 2.82 14.26
C LEU A 177 19.55 2.44 12.79
N VAL A 178 20.74 2.64 12.18
CA VAL A 178 21.01 2.22 10.79
C VAL A 178 20.86 0.71 10.65
N LYS A 179 21.45 -0.06 11.58
CA LYS A 179 21.34 -1.53 11.58
C LYS A 179 19.90 -2.01 11.77
N GLU A 180 19.11 -1.35 12.62
CA GLU A 180 17.69 -1.67 12.80
C GLU A 180 16.87 -1.37 11.53
N ARG A 181 17.12 -0.24 10.87
CA ARG A 181 16.48 0.12 9.61
C ARG A 181 16.82 -0.89 8.51
N GLN A 182 18.09 -1.24 8.36
CA GLN A 182 18.56 -2.22 7.39
C GLN A 182 17.89 -3.59 7.63
N ALA A 183 17.85 -4.07 8.88
CA ALA A 183 17.18 -5.33 9.21
C ALA A 183 15.68 -5.31 8.87
N LYS A 184 14.99 -4.18 9.12
CA LYS A 184 13.58 -3.99 8.74
C LYS A 184 13.40 -3.98 7.22
N HIS A 185 14.30 -3.31 6.49
CA HIS A 185 14.29 -3.25 5.03
C HIS A 185 14.51 -4.63 4.40
N CYS A 186 15.54 -5.38 4.85
CA CYS A 186 15.80 -6.74 4.40
C CYS A 186 14.59 -7.67 4.67
N ALA A 187 13.94 -7.52 5.83
CA ALA A 187 12.72 -8.28 6.15
C ALA A 187 11.56 -7.93 5.20
N ALA A 188 11.37 -6.64 4.89
CA ALA A 188 10.36 -6.17 3.94
C ALA A 188 10.61 -6.71 2.53
N ILE A 189 11.86 -6.66 2.04
CA ILE A 189 12.24 -7.22 0.73
C ILE A 189 11.97 -8.72 0.67
N LYS A 190 12.34 -9.47 1.71
CA LYS A 190 12.06 -10.92 1.79
C LYS A 190 10.55 -11.18 1.74
N SER A 191 9.76 -10.42 2.50
CA SER A 191 8.29 -10.50 2.44
C SER A 191 7.75 -10.22 1.05
N MET A 192 8.19 -9.14 0.40
CA MET A 192 7.77 -8.76 -0.95
C MET A 192 8.12 -9.84 -1.99
N LYS A 193 9.32 -10.42 -1.93
CA LYS A 193 9.74 -11.54 -2.79
C LYS A 193 8.80 -12.74 -2.62
N LYS A 194 8.41 -13.09 -1.39
CA LYS A 194 7.44 -14.17 -1.13
C LYS A 194 6.07 -13.86 -1.75
N ILE A 195 5.55 -12.65 -1.52
CA ILE A 195 4.25 -12.22 -2.04
C ILE A 195 4.22 -12.31 -3.57
N ILE A 196 5.28 -11.83 -4.26
CA ILE A 196 5.38 -11.88 -5.72
C ILE A 196 5.39 -13.32 -6.22
N ILE A 197 6.25 -14.18 -5.66
CA ILE A 197 6.35 -15.58 -6.09
C ILE A 197 5.01 -16.32 -5.88
N ILE A 198 4.41 -16.18 -4.70
CA ILE A 198 3.13 -16.82 -4.38
C ILE A 198 2.03 -16.27 -5.30
N SER A 199 2.01 -14.97 -5.58
CA SER A 199 1.02 -14.36 -6.51
C SER A 199 1.14 -14.88 -7.93
N ILE A 200 2.36 -15.09 -8.44
CA ILE A 200 2.59 -15.70 -9.77
C ILE A 200 2.04 -17.13 -9.78
N LEU A 201 2.31 -17.92 -8.73
CA LEU A 201 1.82 -19.28 -8.61
C LEU A 201 0.29 -19.34 -8.45
N MET A 202 -0.29 -18.39 -7.72
CA MET A 202 -1.73 -18.25 -7.55
C MET A 202 -2.41 -17.97 -8.89
N GLN A 203 -1.92 -16.97 -9.64
CA GLN A 203 -2.43 -16.63 -10.96
C GLN A 203 -2.28 -17.79 -11.95
N SER A 204 -1.17 -18.54 -11.87
CA SER A 204 -0.94 -19.73 -12.69
C SER A 204 -1.91 -20.86 -12.36
N THR A 205 -2.34 -20.96 -11.10
CA THR A 205 -3.32 -21.96 -10.63
C THR A 205 -4.75 -21.54 -11.00
N ASN A 206 -5.05 -20.25 -10.89
CA ASN A 206 -6.32 -19.65 -11.26
C ASN A 206 -6.06 -18.23 -11.80
N GLN A 207 -6.28 -18.02 -13.10
CA GLN A 207 -6.03 -16.74 -13.75
C GLN A 207 -6.84 -15.57 -13.18
N LYS A 208 -7.92 -15.86 -12.43
CA LYS A 208 -8.69 -14.85 -11.72
C LYS A 208 -8.01 -14.35 -10.46
N ALA A 209 -7.08 -15.11 -9.86
CA ALA A 209 -6.30 -14.70 -8.69
C ALA A 209 -5.13 -13.80 -9.14
N ASN A 210 -5.45 -12.58 -9.55
CA ASN A 210 -4.57 -11.65 -10.23
C ASN A 210 -4.44 -10.28 -9.53
N ALA A 211 -4.84 -10.18 -8.26
CA ALA A 211 -4.86 -8.91 -7.52
C ALA A 211 -3.54 -8.13 -7.62
N LEU A 212 -2.42 -8.75 -7.23
CA LEU A 212 -1.10 -8.10 -7.30
C LEU A 212 -0.75 -7.69 -8.73
N GLN A 213 -0.97 -8.59 -9.70
CA GLN A 213 -0.67 -8.33 -11.11
C GLN A 213 -1.49 -7.18 -11.69
N SER A 214 -2.73 -7.02 -11.26
CA SER A 214 -3.60 -5.90 -11.65
C SER A 214 -3.06 -4.58 -11.12
N ILE A 215 -2.68 -4.53 -9.84
CA ILE A 215 -2.09 -3.33 -9.21
C ILE A 215 -0.76 -2.97 -9.86
N LEU A 216 0.14 -3.95 -10.04
CA LEU A 216 1.42 -3.74 -10.70
C LEU A 216 1.26 -3.28 -12.15
N GLY A 217 0.32 -3.84 -12.90
CA GLY A 217 0.04 -3.41 -14.27
C GLY A 217 -0.38 -1.95 -14.35
N ILE A 218 -1.31 -1.52 -13.49
CA ILE A 218 -1.75 -0.12 -13.43
C ILE A 218 -0.62 0.80 -13.00
N PHE A 219 0.16 0.39 -12.00
CA PHE A 219 1.34 1.14 -11.56
C PHE A 219 2.35 1.33 -12.69
N LEU A 220 2.71 0.27 -13.40
CA LEU A 220 3.64 0.32 -14.54
C LEU A 220 3.13 1.25 -15.65
N GLN A 221 1.83 1.18 -15.98
CA GLN A 221 1.22 2.08 -16.94
C GLN A 221 1.28 3.55 -16.48
N SER A 222 1.05 3.80 -15.18
CA SER A 222 1.12 5.15 -14.60
C SER A 222 2.55 5.70 -14.54
N ALA A 223 3.54 4.83 -14.41
CA ALA A 223 4.97 5.16 -14.47
C ALA A 223 5.50 5.28 -15.91
N HIS A 224 4.61 5.27 -16.91
CA HIS A 224 4.95 5.32 -18.34
C HIS A 224 5.91 4.20 -18.79
N ALA A 225 5.83 3.02 -18.17
CA ALA A 225 6.62 1.87 -18.60
C ALA A 225 6.29 1.53 -20.08
N PRO A 226 7.30 1.28 -20.94
CA PRO A 226 7.03 0.94 -22.32
C PRO A 226 6.13 -0.30 -22.44
N GLN A 227 5.20 -0.29 -23.39
CA GLN A 227 4.26 -1.40 -23.65
C GLN A 227 4.96 -2.77 -23.70
N LYS A 228 6.12 -2.86 -24.35
CA LYS A 228 6.90 -4.11 -24.46
C LYS A 228 7.40 -4.64 -23.11
N VAL A 229 7.66 -3.75 -22.16
CA VAL A 229 8.04 -4.13 -20.78
C VAL A 229 6.81 -4.70 -20.07
N ILE A 230 5.67 -4.01 -20.15
CA ILE A 230 4.41 -4.48 -19.56
C ILE A 230 4.01 -5.84 -20.14
N ASP A 231 4.05 -6.00 -21.46
CA ASP A 231 3.69 -7.25 -22.12
C ASP A 231 4.66 -8.40 -21.76
N THR A 232 5.95 -8.10 -21.59
CA THR A 232 6.94 -9.09 -21.08
C THR A 232 6.60 -9.51 -19.65
N LEU A 233 6.35 -8.55 -18.75
CA LEU A 233 6.00 -8.83 -17.36
C LEU A 233 4.65 -9.55 -17.24
N ALA A 234 3.71 -9.28 -18.13
CA ALA A 234 2.44 -10.00 -18.20
C ALA A 234 2.64 -11.47 -18.57
N ARG A 235 3.55 -11.77 -19.51
CA ARG A 235 3.90 -13.16 -19.86
C ARG A 235 4.64 -13.89 -18.74
N LEU A 236 5.36 -13.17 -17.89
CA LEU A 236 6.00 -13.72 -16.69
C LEU A 236 5.03 -13.91 -15.50
N GLY A 237 3.77 -13.46 -15.61
CA GLY A 237 2.79 -13.51 -14.52
C GLY A 237 3.00 -12.47 -13.44
N VAL A 238 3.79 -11.42 -13.71
CA VAL A 238 4.06 -10.31 -12.78
C VAL A 238 3.05 -9.17 -12.96
N SER A 239 2.49 -9.02 -14.16
CA SER A 239 1.49 -8.00 -14.51
C SER A 239 0.30 -8.63 -15.23
N ILE A 240 -0.80 -7.88 -15.34
CA ILE A 240 -1.83 -8.16 -16.34
C ILE A 240 -1.42 -7.61 -17.72
N SER A 241 -2.10 -8.07 -18.79
CA SER A 241 -1.84 -7.59 -20.14
C SER A 241 -2.22 -6.12 -20.30
N THR A 242 -1.60 -5.44 -21.27
CA THR A 242 -1.92 -4.03 -21.52
C THR A 242 -3.37 -3.81 -21.92
N ASP A 243 -3.99 -4.74 -22.66
CA ASP A 243 -5.44 -4.67 -22.94
C ASP A 243 -6.26 -4.71 -21.66
N SER A 244 -5.88 -5.56 -20.70
CA SER A 244 -6.55 -5.64 -19.39
C SER A 244 -6.36 -4.34 -18.60
N ILE A 245 -5.19 -3.71 -18.67
CA ILE A 245 -4.94 -2.40 -18.05
C ILE A 245 -5.85 -1.35 -18.68
N ASN A 246 -5.94 -1.30 -20.01
CA ASN A 246 -6.81 -0.37 -20.72
C ASN A 246 -8.28 -0.54 -20.32
N LEU A 247 -8.75 -1.79 -20.20
CA LEU A 247 -10.10 -2.09 -19.71
C LEU A 247 -10.30 -1.65 -18.25
N ALA A 248 -9.31 -1.84 -17.40
CA ALA A 248 -9.33 -1.36 -16.00
C ALA A 248 -9.42 0.16 -15.93
N VAL A 249 -8.60 0.88 -16.69
CA VAL A 249 -8.63 2.34 -16.78
C VAL A 249 -9.97 2.84 -17.32
N GLN A 250 -10.54 2.17 -18.33
CA GLN A 250 -11.88 2.49 -18.82
C GLN A 250 -12.95 2.28 -17.74
N SER A 251 -12.90 1.17 -17.00
CA SER A 251 -13.84 0.89 -15.90
C SER A 251 -13.77 1.96 -14.81
N LEU A 252 -12.56 2.31 -14.36
CA LEU A 252 -12.33 3.41 -13.40
C LEU A 252 -12.83 4.77 -13.93
N SER A 253 -12.62 5.04 -15.23
CA SER A 253 -13.10 6.27 -15.86
C SER A 253 -14.62 6.34 -15.85
N VAL A 254 -15.31 5.23 -16.15
CA VAL A 254 -16.78 5.14 -16.08
C VAL A 254 -17.28 5.31 -14.64
N GLU A 255 -16.63 4.68 -13.66
CA GLU A 255 -16.96 4.85 -12.24
C GLU A 255 -16.79 6.32 -11.81
N SER A 256 -15.66 6.93 -12.14
CA SER A 256 -15.37 8.34 -11.86
C SER A 256 -16.40 9.27 -12.48
N GLN A 257 -16.76 9.07 -13.76
CA GLN A 257 -17.82 9.84 -14.42
C GLN A 257 -19.18 9.67 -13.76
N THR A 258 -19.50 8.46 -13.30
CA THR A 258 -20.76 8.18 -12.61
C THR A 258 -20.82 8.88 -11.26
N SER A 259 -19.75 8.78 -10.46
CA SER A 259 -19.60 9.49 -9.18
C SER A 259 -19.67 11.00 -9.35
N LEU A 260 -18.99 11.54 -10.36
CA LEU A 260 -19.00 12.95 -10.69
C LEU A 260 -20.39 13.42 -11.15
N ARG A 261 -21.12 12.62 -11.94
CA ARG A 261 -22.51 12.92 -12.33
C ARG A 261 -23.44 12.94 -11.11
N ALA A 262 -23.33 11.95 -10.23
CA ALA A 262 -24.12 11.89 -8.99
C ALA A 262 -23.82 13.11 -8.10
N LEU A 263 -22.54 13.47 -7.95
CA LEU A 263 -22.13 14.65 -7.20
C LEU A 263 -22.71 15.94 -7.80
N ARG A 264 -22.62 16.11 -9.13
CA ARG A 264 -23.23 17.27 -9.80
C ARG A 264 -24.74 17.35 -9.60
N GLN A 265 -25.44 16.22 -9.67
CA GLN A 265 -26.89 16.15 -9.48
C GLN A 265 -27.33 16.44 -8.04
N SER A 266 -26.44 16.24 -7.07
CA SER A 266 -26.72 16.62 -5.67
C SER A 266 -26.76 18.14 -5.45
N PHE A 267 -26.22 18.94 -6.37
CA PHE A 267 -25.96 20.37 -6.21
C PHE A 267 -25.05 20.72 -5.01
N LEU A 268 -24.40 19.72 -4.41
CA LEU A 268 -23.44 19.86 -3.30
C LEU A 268 -22.01 19.72 -3.81
N ALA A 269 -21.72 20.32 -4.95
CA ALA A 269 -20.41 20.25 -5.60
C ALA A 269 -19.78 21.64 -5.64
N SER A 270 -18.54 21.74 -5.19
CA SER A 270 -17.69 22.89 -5.44
C SER A 270 -16.78 22.61 -6.64
N TYR A 271 -16.44 23.68 -7.36
CA TYR A 271 -15.61 23.62 -8.55
C TYR A 271 -14.40 24.52 -8.34
N ALA A 272 -13.21 23.97 -8.56
CA ALA A 272 -11.99 24.74 -8.72
C ALA A 272 -11.50 24.55 -10.14
N TYR A 273 -11.07 25.62 -10.79
CA TYR A 273 -10.46 25.58 -12.12
C TYR A 273 -9.09 26.20 -12.04
N ASP A 274 -8.15 25.62 -12.76
CA ASP A 274 -6.82 26.19 -12.92
C ASP A 274 -6.34 26.03 -14.36
N ASN A 275 -5.64 27.03 -14.87
CA ASN A 275 -5.06 27.01 -16.21
C ASN A 275 -3.65 26.41 -16.12
N PHE A 276 -3.32 25.51 -17.03
CA PHE A 276 -1.99 24.93 -17.12
C PHE A 276 -1.53 24.86 -18.58
N ASP A 277 -0.24 25.09 -18.77
CA ASP A 277 0.39 25.04 -20.08
C ASP A 277 1.16 23.73 -20.24
N VAL A 278 0.88 23.00 -21.31
CA VAL A 278 1.60 21.77 -21.64
C VAL A 278 2.43 22.01 -22.89
N ASP A 279 3.74 21.93 -22.77
CA ASP A 279 4.65 21.89 -23.92
C ASP A 279 4.73 20.45 -24.44
N LEU A 280 3.93 20.15 -25.46
CA LEU A 280 3.94 18.86 -26.15
C LEU A 280 5.09 18.83 -27.15
N LYS A 281 6.30 18.53 -26.66
CA LYS A 281 7.48 18.35 -27.51
C LYS A 281 7.26 17.14 -28.43
N SER A 282 7.14 17.38 -29.73
CA SER A 282 7.14 16.32 -30.74
C SER A 282 8.51 15.64 -30.76
N GLU A 283 8.54 14.31 -30.58
CA GLU A 283 9.76 13.50 -30.77
C GLU A 283 10.30 13.55 -32.20
N VAL A 284 9.44 13.84 -33.18
CA VAL A 284 9.86 14.00 -34.57
C VAL A 284 10.43 15.40 -34.74
N LEU A 285 11.76 15.47 -34.89
CA LEU A 285 12.49 16.66 -35.37
C LEU A 285 12.11 16.96 -36.83
N LEU A 286 10.92 17.50 -37.06
CA LEU A 286 10.60 18.11 -38.34
C LEU A 286 11.36 19.44 -38.43
N ALA A 287 12.02 19.66 -39.57
CA ALA A 287 12.86 20.84 -39.82
C ALA A 287 12.09 22.17 -39.73
N GLU A 288 10.75 22.11 -39.80
CA GLU A 288 9.86 23.25 -39.59
C GLU A 288 9.34 23.23 -38.15
N LYS A 289 9.97 24.04 -37.29
CA LYS A 289 9.47 24.31 -35.93
C LYS A 289 8.15 25.07 -36.04
N SER A 290 7.00 24.38 -36.01
CA SER A 290 5.74 25.06 -35.70
C SER A 290 5.79 25.50 -34.24
N SER A 291 5.56 26.79 -33.99
CA SER A 291 5.56 27.40 -32.65
C SER A 291 4.35 27.02 -31.78
N GLU A 292 3.65 25.92 -32.10
CA GLU A 292 2.39 25.49 -31.46
C GLU A 292 2.56 24.26 -30.55
N SER A 293 3.76 24.00 -30.02
CA SER A 293 3.96 22.92 -29.04
C SER A 293 3.30 23.22 -27.70
N LEU A 294 3.13 24.51 -27.36
CA LEU A 294 2.48 24.95 -26.15
C LEU A 294 0.95 24.87 -26.30
N LYS A 295 0.31 24.05 -25.47
CA LYS A 295 -1.15 23.97 -25.35
C LYS A 295 -1.59 24.59 -24.03
N HIS A 296 -2.45 25.62 -24.13
CA HIS A 296 -3.10 26.25 -22.99
C HIS A 296 -4.37 25.47 -22.63
N LEU A 297 -4.36 24.75 -21.51
CA LEU A 297 -5.48 23.90 -21.09
C LEU A 297 -6.06 24.41 -19.76
N THR A 298 -7.35 24.24 -19.56
CA THR A 298 -7.97 24.39 -18.23
C THR A 298 -8.16 23.01 -17.61
N SER A 299 -7.65 22.82 -16.39
CA SER A 299 -8.00 21.70 -15.52
C SER A 299 -9.13 22.11 -14.58
N GLY A 300 -9.93 21.13 -14.16
CA GLY A 300 -10.97 21.36 -13.15
C GLY A 300 -10.88 20.29 -12.07
N LEU A 301 -11.11 20.69 -10.84
CA LEU A 301 -11.33 19.82 -9.70
C LEU A 301 -12.75 20.02 -9.20
N ILE A 302 -13.41 18.93 -8.87
CA ILE A 302 -14.74 18.93 -8.28
C ILE A 302 -14.63 18.24 -6.93
N PHE A 303 -15.16 18.86 -5.88
CA PHE A 303 -15.16 18.27 -4.54
C PHE A 303 -16.53 18.44 -3.89
N PRO A 304 -16.99 17.45 -3.11
CA PRO A 304 -18.25 17.54 -2.41
C PRO A 304 -18.18 18.58 -1.31
N LEU A 305 -19.20 19.42 -1.24
CA LEU A 305 -19.46 20.28 -0.09
C LEU A 305 -19.72 19.37 1.12
N SER A 306 -18.74 19.31 2.01
CA SER A 306 -18.71 18.41 3.17
C SER A 306 -19.31 19.12 4.39
N HIS A 307 -19.04 18.60 5.60
CA HIS A 307 -19.36 19.30 6.86
C HIS A 307 -20.86 19.53 7.12
N GLY A 308 -21.71 18.62 6.62
CA GLY A 308 -23.16 18.67 6.86
C GLY A 308 -23.91 19.67 5.97
N ILE A 309 -23.24 20.28 4.99
CA ILE A 309 -23.88 21.16 4.02
C ILE A 309 -24.95 20.37 3.25
N SER A 310 -26.16 20.91 3.27
CA SER A 310 -27.34 20.38 2.59
C SER A 310 -27.79 21.31 1.47
N ALA A 311 -28.67 20.82 0.59
CA ALA A 311 -29.24 21.63 -0.47
C ALA A 311 -30.04 22.83 0.09
N ASP A 312 -30.54 22.70 1.33
CA ASP A 312 -31.27 23.75 2.02
C ASP A 312 -30.39 24.94 2.40
N ASP A 313 -29.13 24.69 2.75
CA ASP A 313 -28.15 25.74 3.06
C ASP A 313 -27.81 26.57 1.81
N LEU A 314 -27.93 25.94 0.64
CA LEU A 314 -27.71 26.58 -0.67
C LEU A 314 -28.97 27.27 -1.23
N LYS A 315 -30.09 27.32 -0.51
CA LYS A 315 -31.31 28.03 -0.96
C LYS A 315 -31.06 29.50 -1.25
N CYS A 316 -30.11 30.12 -0.55
CA CYS A 316 -29.74 31.51 -0.76
C CYS A 316 -28.90 31.73 -2.03
N SER A 317 -28.42 30.67 -2.71
CA SER A 317 -27.56 30.79 -3.90
C SER A 317 -28.20 31.62 -5.02
N ASN A 318 -29.50 31.45 -5.27
CA ASN A 318 -30.22 32.26 -6.25
C ASN A 318 -30.31 33.72 -5.82
N GLN A 319 -30.58 33.98 -4.53
CA GLN A 319 -30.61 35.34 -3.99
C GLN A 319 -29.22 36.01 -4.04
N LEU A 320 -28.16 35.25 -3.77
CA LEU A 320 -26.78 35.71 -3.89
C LEU A 320 -26.45 36.01 -5.35
N TRP A 321 -26.77 35.11 -6.28
CA TRP A 321 -26.50 35.29 -7.71
C TRP A 321 -27.25 36.51 -8.29
N THR A 322 -28.53 36.66 -7.97
CA THR A 322 -29.33 37.83 -8.40
C THR A 322 -28.77 39.15 -7.90
N LYS A 323 -28.07 39.16 -6.76
CA LYS A 323 -27.42 40.33 -6.17
C LYS A 323 -25.91 40.41 -6.41
N SER A 324 -25.36 39.50 -7.21
CA SER A 324 -23.91 39.35 -7.39
C SER A 324 -23.39 40.32 -8.45
N PRO A 325 -22.29 41.07 -8.20
CA PRO A 325 -21.72 41.98 -9.21
C PRO A 325 -21.35 41.31 -10.55
N PRO A 326 -20.86 40.05 -10.60
CA PRO A 326 -20.62 39.34 -11.85
C PRO A 326 -21.87 38.92 -12.64
N ASN A 327 -23.07 39.04 -12.08
CA ASN A 327 -24.30 38.68 -12.80
C ASN A 327 -24.62 39.78 -13.83
N PRO A 328 -24.59 39.50 -15.14
CA PRO A 328 -24.81 40.51 -16.19
C PRO A 328 -26.24 41.07 -16.19
N HIS A 329 -27.16 40.44 -15.46
CA HIS A 329 -28.55 40.86 -15.34
C HIS A 329 -28.86 41.56 -14.01
N ALA A 330 -27.89 41.70 -13.10
CA ALA A 330 -28.10 42.40 -11.84
C ALA A 330 -28.26 43.91 -12.07
N SER A 331 -29.30 44.51 -11.48
CA SER A 331 -29.44 45.98 -11.45
C SER A 331 -28.48 46.58 -10.44
N ASN A 332 -27.84 47.69 -10.79
CA ASN A 332 -26.96 48.43 -9.86
C ASN A 332 -27.69 48.87 -8.57
N SER A 333 -29.02 49.04 -8.61
CA SER A 333 -29.84 49.37 -7.43
C SER A 333 -29.93 48.22 -6.43
N ASP A 334 -29.73 46.99 -6.88
CA ASP A 334 -29.98 45.77 -6.11
C ASP A 334 -28.69 45.17 -5.55
N LEU A 335 -27.53 45.72 -5.95
CA LEU A 335 -26.23 45.32 -5.45
C LEU A 335 -26.08 45.73 -3.98
N PRO A 336 -25.68 44.82 -3.09
CA PRO A 336 -25.39 45.17 -1.71
C PRO A 336 -24.21 46.16 -1.67
N PRO A 337 -24.15 47.02 -0.64
CA PRO A 337 -22.98 47.87 -0.44
C PRO A 337 -21.72 47.01 -0.38
N ARG A 338 -20.65 47.47 -1.03
CA ARG A 338 -19.35 46.78 -1.02
C ARG A 338 -18.89 46.63 0.42
N ARG A 339 -18.89 45.40 0.89
CA ARG A 339 -18.29 45.03 2.17
C ARG A 339 -16.80 44.77 1.98
N GLY A 340 -15.99 45.28 2.87
CA GLY A 340 -14.55 45.01 2.93
C GLY A 340 -14.25 43.88 3.90
N TRP A 341 -12.97 43.50 4.00
CA TRP A 341 -12.52 42.52 4.98
C TRP A 341 -12.83 42.94 6.44
N ARG A 342 -12.94 44.24 6.71
CA ARG A 342 -13.32 44.78 8.03
C ARG A 342 -14.71 44.36 8.47
N ASP A 343 -15.63 44.17 7.53
CA ASP A 343 -16.99 43.70 7.83
C ASP A 343 -17.01 42.21 8.19
N LEU A 344 -15.98 41.44 7.78
CA LEU A 344 -15.82 40.03 8.14
C LEU A 344 -15.34 39.86 9.59
N VAL A 345 -14.55 40.82 10.10
CA VAL A 345 -14.03 40.78 11.49
C VAL A 345 -15.16 40.82 12.52
N ASN A 346 -16.31 41.42 12.17
CA ASN A 346 -17.45 41.58 13.07
C ASN A 346 -18.53 40.51 12.89
N LEU A 347 -18.25 39.38 12.23
CA LEU A 347 -19.25 38.33 11.98
C LEU A 347 -19.68 37.61 13.26
N HIS A 348 -18.77 37.45 14.22
CA HIS A 348 -19.06 36.89 15.54
C HIS A 348 -19.15 38.03 16.55
N LEU A 349 -20.37 38.45 16.86
CA LEU A 349 -20.62 39.45 17.91
C LEU A 349 -20.11 38.90 19.24
N GLU A 350 -19.20 39.63 19.85
CA GLU A 350 -18.56 39.22 21.10
C GLU A 350 -19.51 39.39 22.28
N SER A 351 -19.41 38.49 23.25
CA SER A 351 -20.09 38.66 24.53
C SER A 351 -19.50 39.88 25.24
N ALA A 352 -20.37 40.76 25.75
CA ALA A 352 -19.98 41.97 26.47
C ALA A 352 -19.23 41.71 27.79
N ASP A 353 -19.12 40.44 28.22
CA ASP A 353 -18.61 40.05 29.54
C ASP A 353 -17.11 39.72 29.57
N SER A 354 -16.40 39.73 28.43
CA SER A 354 -14.95 39.46 28.36
C SER A 354 -14.14 40.75 28.16
N GLU A 355 -13.03 40.90 28.89
CA GLU A 355 -12.09 42.03 28.69
C GLU A 355 -11.34 41.96 27.34
N LEU A 356 -11.22 40.76 26.76
CA LEU A 356 -10.55 40.53 25.48
C LEU A 356 -11.51 39.95 24.46
N SER A 357 -11.39 40.48 23.24
CA SER A 357 -12.05 39.94 22.05
C SER A 357 -11.61 38.49 21.80
N HIS A 358 -12.44 37.67 21.16
CA HIS A 358 -12.03 36.32 20.76
C HIS A 358 -10.79 36.36 19.85
N HIS A 359 -10.68 37.40 19.04
CA HIS A 359 -9.51 37.64 18.20
C HIS A 359 -8.26 37.96 19.03
N ASP A 360 -8.38 38.81 20.06
CA ASP A 360 -7.28 39.13 20.97
C ASP A 360 -6.85 37.90 21.77
N GLN A 361 -7.80 37.07 22.21
CA GLN A 361 -7.51 35.81 22.89
C GLN A 361 -6.74 34.84 21.98
N PHE A 362 -7.17 34.69 20.72
CA PHE A 362 -6.47 33.86 19.74
C PHE A 362 -5.07 34.40 19.43
N ASN A 363 -4.94 35.72 19.21
CA ASN A 363 -3.66 36.35 18.94
C ASN A 363 -2.71 36.19 20.13
N ALA A 364 -3.17 36.45 21.35
CA ALA A 364 -2.39 36.25 22.57
C ALA A 364 -1.94 34.78 22.72
N TRP A 365 -2.84 33.84 22.46
CA TRP A 365 -2.51 32.42 22.41
C TRP A 365 -1.43 32.12 21.36
N MET A 366 -1.58 32.63 20.14
CA MET A 366 -0.65 32.37 19.04
C MET A 366 0.76 32.87 19.37
N PHE A 367 0.87 34.11 19.88
CA PHE A 367 2.14 34.68 20.34
C PHE A 367 2.79 33.82 21.44
N LEU A 368 2.01 33.40 22.44
CA LEU A 368 2.52 32.56 23.53
C LEU A 368 2.96 31.18 23.02
N ASN A 369 2.16 30.56 22.14
CA ASN A 369 2.45 29.26 21.56
C ASN A 369 3.72 29.28 20.71
N ASP A 370 3.89 30.32 19.89
CA ASP A 370 5.09 30.50 19.05
C ASP A 370 6.32 30.78 19.90
N LEU A 371 6.21 31.65 20.92
CA LEU A 371 7.29 31.92 21.85
C LEU A 371 7.74 30.65 22.60
N CYS A 372 6.79 29.78 22.98
CA CYS A 372 7.09 28.54 23.69
C CYS A 372 7.49 27.37 22.78
N THR A 373 7.25 27.46 21.47
CA THR A 373 7.60 26.40 20.51
C THR A 373 8.88 26.71 19.74
N TYR A 374 9.13 27.98 19.44
CA TYR A 374 10.22 28.43 18.58
C TYR A 374 11.13 29.48 19.23
N GLY A 375 10.77 29.98 20.42
CA GLY A 375 11.57 30.95 21.15
C GLY A 375 12.75 30.33 21.91
N PRO A 376 13.41 31.10 22.79
CA PRO A 376 14.49 30.60 23.64
C PRO A 376 14.06 29.39 24.50
N GLU A 377 14.98 28.46 24.77
CA GLU A 377 14.74 27.22 25.53
C GLU A 377 14.02 27.45 26.88
N TYR A 378 14.29 28.58 27.52
CA TYR A 378 13.61 28.97 28.76
C TYR A 378 12.08 28.95 28.63
N PHE A 379 11.51 29.29 27.48
CA PHE A 379 10.06 29.36 27.29
C PHE A 379 9.42 28.00 26.98
N HIS A 380 10.19 26.99 26.56
CA HIS A 380 9.66 25.67 26.23
C HIS A 380 8.96 25.00 27.42
N GLN A 381 9.39 25.31 28.65
CA GLN A 381 8.80 24.78 29.88
C GLN A 381 7.33 25.21 30.08
N PHE A 382 6.88 26.29 29.45
CA PHE A 382 5.50 26.79 29.59
C PHE A 382 4.54 26.20 28.55
N LYS A 383 5.04 25.50 27.52
CA LYS A 383 4.21 24.88 26.48
C LYS A 383 3.07 24.01 27.03
N PRO A 384 3.26 23.18 28.07
CA PRO A 384 2.16 22.37 28.64
C PRO A 384 1.07 23.18 29.35
N ILE A 385 1.34 24.45 29.70
CA ILE A 385 0.44 25.30 30.48
C ILE A 385 -0.48 26.13 29.56
N ILE A 386 -0.05 26.35 28.31
CA ILE A 386 -0.83 27.09 27.31
C ILE A 386 -2.02 26.22 26.88
N ARG A 387 -3.23 26.63 27.24
CA ARG A 387 -4.47 26.00 26.79
C ARG A 387 -4.73 26.35 25.34
N SER A 388 -5.21 25.40 24.54
CA SER A 388 -5.73 25.68 23.20
C SER A 388 -6.87 26.71 23.28
N PRO A 389 -7.01 27.60 22.29
CA PRO A 389 -8.08 28.57 22.25
C PRO A 389 -9.42 27.85 22.09
N ASP A 390 -10.49 28.45 22.61
CA ASP A 390 -11.83 27.92 22.43
C ASP A 390 -12.18 27.97 20.93
N PRO A 391 -12.58 26.83 20.34
CA PRO A 391 -12.88 26.80 18.92
C PRO A 391 -14.15 27.59 18.61
N ILE A 392 -14.07 28.48 17.63
CA ILE A 392 -15.22 29.20 17.06
C ILE A 392 -15.57 28.53 15.75
N GLU A 393 -16.77 27.97 15.65
CA GLU A 393 -17.28 27.28 14.46
C GLU A 393 -16.27 26.27 13.88
N GLN A 394 -15.75 25.38 14.73
CA GLN A 394 -14.74 24.41 14.33
C GLN A 394 -15.20 23.61 13.11
N ILE A 395 -14.51 23.79 12.00
CA ILE A 395 -14.68 22.96 10.82
C ILE A 395 -14.01 21.61 11.13
N SER A 396 -14.82 20.55 11.19
CA SER A 396 -14.30 19.20 11.41
C SER A 396 -13.24 18.85 10.37
N LEU A 397 -12.06 18.39 10.82
CA LEU A 397 -11.03 17.94 9.89
C LEU A 397 -11.52 16.67 9.19
N THR A 398 -11.67 16.75 7.87
CA THR A 398 -12.05 15.62 7.02
C THR A 398 -11.17 15.61 5.78
N LYS A 399 -10.86 14.41 5.27
CA LYS A 399 -10.14 14.27 4.00
C LYS A 399 -11.08 14.69 2.87
N THR A 400 -10.77 15.78 2.19
CA THR A 400 -11.54 16.22 1.02
C THR A 400 -11.40 15.20 -0.10
N GLN A 401 -12.53 14.69 -0.58
CA GLN A 401 -12.55 13.88 -1.80
C GLN A 401 -12.44 14.81 -3.01
N ILE A 402 -11.50 14.53 -3.90
CA ILE A 402 -11.24 15.35 -5.08
C ILE A 402 -11.49 14.51 -6.32
N PHE A 403 -12.33 15.01 -7.21
CA PHE A 403 -12.61 14.41 -8.51
C PHE A 403 -12.01 15.30 -9.59
N ALA A 404 -11.01 14.80 -10.31
CA ALA A 404 -10.46 15.50 -11.46
C ALA A 404 -11.48 15.53 -12.61
N ALA A 405 -11.78 16.72 -13.10
CA ALA A 405 -12.50 16.90 -14.35
C ALA A 405 -11.53 16.71 -15.53
N ARG A 406 -12.09 16.33 -16.68
CA ARG A 406 -11.33 16.27 -17.94
C ARG A 406 -10.76 17.64 -18.27
N ALA A 407 -9.48 17.71 -18.60
CA ALA A 407 -8.86 18.92 -19.13
C ALA A 407 -9.60 19.39 -20.39
N MET A 408 -9.83 20.69 -20.48
CA MET A 408 -10.56 21.32 -21.58
C MET A 408 -9.62 22.26 -22.33
N ASP A 409 -9.70 22.24 -23.66
CA ASP A 409 -9.05 23.21 -24.54
C ASP A 409 -9.87 24.51 -24.56
N VAL A 410 -9.93 25.15 -23.39
CA VAL A 410 -10.62 26.42 -23.16
C VAL A 410 -9.63 27.30 -22.39
N ASN A 411 -9.34 28.48 -22.92
CA ASN A 411 -8.55 29.47 -22.19
C ASN A 411 -9.50 30.34 -21.37
N ASN A 412 -9.66 30.02 -20.09
CA ASN A 412 -10.52 30.81 -19.19
C ASN A 412 -9.82 32.07 -18.64
N SER A 413 -8.51 32.23 -18.87
CA SER A 413 -7.82 33.48 -18.60
C SER A 413 -7.87 34.41 -19.82
N THR A 414 -8.59 35.52 -19.69
CA THR A 414 -8.32 36.67 -20.55
C THR A 414 -7.09 37.38 -20.01
N VAL A 415 -6.03 37.48 -20.83
CA VAL A 415 -4.81 38.25 -20.50
C VAL A 415 -5.14 39.71 -20.12
N ASN A 416 -6.32 40.20 -20.51
CA ASN A 416 -6.79 41.56 -20.28
C ASN A 416 -7.13 41.94 -18.82
N SER A 417 -7.11 41.00 -17.87
CA SER A 417 -7.46 41.31 -16.46
C SER A 417 -6.36 40.99 -15.45
N ASN A 418 -5.17 40.57 -15.91
CA ASN A 418 -4.02 40.26 -15.06
C ASN A 418 -2.93 41.35 -15.09
N ILE A 419 -3.31 42.62 -15.30
CA ILE A 419 -2.42 43.80 -15.18
C ILE A 419 -2.91 44.70 -14.05
#